data_AF-Q7TM54-F1
#
_entry.id   AF-Q7TM54-F1
#
_cell.length_a   1.000
_cell.length_b   1.000
_cell.length_c   1.000
_cell.angle_alpha   90.00
_cell.angle_beta   90.00
_cell.angle_gamma   90.00
#
_symmetry.space_group_name_H-M   'P 1'
#
loop_
_entity.id
_entity.type
_entity.pdbx_description
1 polymer ?
#
loop_
_entity_poly.entity_id
_entity_poly.type
_entity_poly.pdbx_seq_one_letter_code
_entity_poly.pdbx_strand_id
1 'polypeptide(L)'
;ASWVSSLPLNQVQAAMESHINAVASHYKGKVYSWDVINEPFNEDGSLRSDVFYQAMGSGYLADALRTAHAADPNAKLSLNDYN
;
A
#
# COMPACT_ATOMS: atom_id res chain seq x y z
N ALA A 1 -2.20 8.42 6.85
CA ALA A 1 -0.88 8.95 7.25
C ALA A 1 -0.79 10.42 6.83
N SER A 2 -0.31 11.31 7.71
CA SER A 2 -0.40 12.76 7.50
C SER A 2 0.24 13.26 6.20
N TRP A 3 1.22 12.55 5.64
CA TRP A 3 1.96 12.97 4.44
C TRP A 3 1.17 12.78 3.13
N VAL A 4 0.31 11.76 3.05
CA VAL A 4 -0.48 11.44 1.85
C VAL A 4 -1.89 12.03 1.92
N SER A 5 -2.44 12.18 3.13
CA SER A 5 -3.80 12.71 3.35
C SER A 5 -3.99 14.18 2.97
N SER A 6 -2.90 14.93 2.75
CA SER A 6 -2.95 16.33 2.30
C SER A 6 -2.88 16.52 0.78
N LEU A 7 -2.69 15.44 0.02
CA LEU A 7 -2.56 15.51 -1.44
C LEU A 7 -3.95 15.58 -2.11
N PRO A 8 -4.08 16.25 -3.27
CA PRO A 8 -5.22 16.07 -4.15
C PRO A 8 -5.40 14.60 -4.53
N LEU A 9 -6.64 14.09 -4.57
CA LEU A 9 -6.91 12.66 -4.79
C LEU A 9 -6.26 12.11 -6.07
N ASN A 10 -6.20 12.90 -7.14
CA ASN A 10 -5.56 12.51 -8.40
C ASN A 10 -4.02 12.38 -8.34
N GLN A 11 -3.38 12.77 -7.23
CA GLN A 11 -1.94 12.61 -6.99
C GLN A 11 -1.61 11.46 -6.04
N VAL A 12 -2.61 10.91 -5.34
CA VAL A 12 -2.42 9.91 -4.28
C VAL A 12 -1.83 8.62 -4.83
N GLN A 13 -2.29 8.15 -6.00
CA GLN A 13 -1.76 6.93 -6.62
C GLN A 13 -0.26 7.03 -6.89
N ALA A 14 0.16 8.09 -7.59
CA ALA A 14 1.57 8.30 -7.91
C ALA A 14 2.43 8.45 -6.65
N ALA A 15 1.90 9.10 -5.62
CA ALA A 15 2.57 9.25 -4.34
C ALA A 15 2.74 7.90 -3.60
N MET A 16 1.71 7.04 -3.61
CA MET A 16 1.75 5.69 -3.06
C MET A 16 2.81 4.83 -3.77
N GLU A 17 2.75 4.78 -5.10
CA GLU A 17 3.66 3.98 -5.92
C GLU A 17 5.12 4.44 -5.76
N SER A 18 5.35 5.76 -5.72
CA SER A 18 6.66 6.35 -5.48
C SER A 18 7.20 5.98 -4.08
N HIS A 19 6.35 6.07 -3.05
CA HIS A 19 6.74 5.71 -1.70
C HIS A 19 7.11 4.23 -1.57
N ILE A 20 6.27 3.33 -2.10
CA ILE A 20 6.53 1.88 -2.09
C ILE A 20 7.84 1.59 -2.82
N ASN A 21 8.04 2.13 -4.03
CA ASN A 21 9.26 1.92 -4.80
C ASN A 21 10.51 2.41 -4.06
N ALA A 22 10.46 3.62 -3.49
CA ALA A 22 11.60 4.19 -2.78
C ALA A 22 11.99 3.32 -1.57
N VAL A 23 11.03 2.92 -0.74
CA VAL A 23 11.28 2.14 0.48
C VAL A 23 11.69 0.70 0.14
N ALA A 24 10.91 -0.01 -0.68
CA ALA A 24 11.17 -1.41 -1.01
C ALA A 24 12.48 -1.57 -1.80
N SER A 25 12.79 -0.65 -2.73
CA SER A 25 14.07 -0.70 -3.46
C SER A 25 15.27 -0.43 -2.56
N HIS A 26 15.14 0.46 -1.59
CA HIS A 26 16.23 0.77 -0.64
C HIS A 26 16.61 -0.46 0.20
N TYR A 27 15.63 -1.26 0.60
CA TYR A 27 15.82 -2.46 1.43
C TYR A 27 15.81 -3.77 0.65
N LYS A 28 15.86 -3.71 -0.69
CA LYS A 28 15.73 -4.87 -1.58
C LYS A 28 16.62 -6.04 -1.16
N GLY A 29 16.02 -7.22 -0.99
CA GLY A 29 16.72 -8.45 -0.62
C GLY A 29 17.18 -8.53 0.83
N LYS A 30 16.87 -7.53 1.66
CA LYS A 30 17.18 -7.53 3.11
C LYS A 30 15.95 -7.81 3.97
N VAL A 31 14.75 -7.70 3.41
CA VAL A 31 13.49 -7.88 4.12
C VAL A 31 12.87 -9.21 3.72
N TYR A 32 12.56 -10.04 4.73
CA TYR A 32 11.93 -11.33 4.51
C TYR A 32 10.46 -11.18 4.06
N SER A 33 9.73 -10.27 4.71
CA SER A 33 8.32 -10.01 4.43
C SER A 33 7.96 -8.54 4.65
N TRP A 34 7.05 -8.03 3.83
CA TRP A 34 6.46 -6.71 3.95
C TRP A 34 4.97 -6.82 4.24
N ASP A 35 4.51 -6.08 5.25
CA ASP A 35 3.10 -5.71 5.36
C ASP A 35 2.87 -4.52 4.42
N VAL A 36 2.44 -4.81 3.20
CA VAL A 36 2.28 -3.81 2.14
C VAL A 36 1.02 -2.98 2.38
N ILE A 37 -0.04 -3.63 2.85
CA ILE A 37 -1.28 -2.99 3.29
C ILE A 37 -1.55 -3.41 4.73
N ASN A 38 -1.91 -2.46 5.57
CA ASN A 38 -2.28 -2.72 6.96
C ASN A 38 -3.70 -2.20 7.23
N GLU A 39 -4.53 -3.06 7.82
CA GLU A 39 -5.88 -2.79 8.34
C GLU A 39 -6.88 -2.19 7.34
N PRO A 40 -7.00 -2.72 6.09
CA PRO A 40 -7.90 -2.13 5.11
C PRO A 40 -9.38 -2.41 5.38
N PHE A 41 -9.74 -3.32 6.29
CA PHE A 41 -11.13 -3.70 6.53
C PHE A 41 -11.73 -3.09 7.81
N ASN A 42 -13.01 -2.74 7.76
CA ASN A 42 -13.85 -2.50 8.93
C ASN A 42 -14.31 -3.85 9.54
N GLU A 43 -14.91 -3.81 10.73
CA GLU A 43 -15.43 -5.00 11.44
C GLU A 43 -16.50 -5.78 10.65
N ASP A 44 -17.20 -5.12 9.72
CA ASP A 44 -18.20 -5.75 8.86
C ASP A 44 -17.62 -6.32 7.55
N GLY A 45 -16.29 -6.29 7.38
CA GLY A 45 -15.57 -6.76 6.20
C GLY A 45 -15.60 -5.78 5.01
N SER A 46 -16.25 -4.61 5.15
CA SER A 46 -16.16 -3.55 4.14
C SER A 46 -14.79 -2.87 4.18
N LEU A 47 -14.36 -2.27 3.07
CA LEU A 47 -13.11 -1.51 3.04
C LEU A 47 -13.25 -0.18 3.79
N ARG A 48 -12.21 0.19 4.55
CA ARG A 48 -12.10 1.49 5.20
C ARG A 48 -12.03 2.59 4.14
N SER A 49 -12.78 3.68 4.36
CA SER A 49 -12.76 4.85 3.47
C SER A 49 -11.56 5.76 3.78
N ASP A 50 -10.35 5.25 3.56
CA ASP A 50 -9.12 6.02 3.67
C ASP A 50 -8.80 6.81 2.38
N VAL A 51 -7.72 7.58 2.38
CA VAL A 51 -7.34 8.41 1.23
C VAL A 51 -6.99 7.58 -0.02
N PHE A 52 -6.50 6.35 0.15
CA PHE A 52 -6.17 5.47 -0.96
C PHE A 52 -7.45 4.92 -1.59
N TYR A 53 -8.39 4.46 -0.77
CA TYR A 53 -9.71 4.01 -1.21
C TYR A 53 -10.50 5.15 -1.87
N GLN A 54 -10.46 6.36 -1.31
CA GLN A 54 -11.11 7.54 -1.91
C GLN A 54 -10.53 7.90 -3.28
N ALA A 55 -9.22 7.72 -3.47
CA ALA A 55 -8.55 8.06 -4.72
C ALA A 55 -8.70 6.98 -5.82
N MET A 56 -8.68 5.69 -5.45
CA MET A 56 -8.51 4.57 -6.38
C MET A 56 -9.56 3.45 -6.23
N GLY A 57 -10.51 3.58 -5.29
CA GLY A 57 -11.40 2.49 -4.90
C GLY A 57 -10.61 1.30 -4.34
N SER A 58 -11.15 0.08 -4.43
CA SER A 58 -10.47 -1.14 -3.96
C SER A 58 -9.24 -1.54 -4.79
N GLY A 59 -9.02 -0.90 -5.95
CA GLY A 59 -7.90 -1.21 -6.86
C GLY A 59 -6.52 -0.98 -6.22
N TYR A 60 -6.43 -0.04 -5.26
CA TYR A 60 -5.17 0.31 -4.61
C TYR A 60 -4.49 -0.89 -3.93
N LEU A 61 -5.24 -1.87 -3.45
CA LEU A 61 -4.69 -3.08 -2.81
C LEU A 61 -3.81 -3.86 -3.79
N ALA A 62 -4.34 -4.11 -4.99
CA ALA A 62 -3.63 -4.84 -6.03
C ALA A 62 -2.44 -4.03 -6.56
N ASP A 63 -2.61 -2.72 -6.73
CA ASP A 63 -1.56 -1.85 -7.26
C ASP A 63 -0.41 -1.65 -6.27
N ALA A 64 -0.70 -1.57 -4.97
CA ALA A 64 0.32 -1.54 -3.92
C ALA A 64 1.14 -2.85 -3.91
N LEU A 65 0.47 -4.01 -3.95
CA LEU A 65 1.14 -5.31 -3.99
C LEU A 65 1.99 -5.51 -5.26
N ARG A 66 1.46 -5.13 -6.44
CA ARG A 66 2.22 -5.20 -7.70
C ARG A 66 3.44 -4.30 -7.68
N THR A 67 3.30 -3.07 -7.17
CA THR A 67 4.40 -2.12 -7.05
C THR A 67 5.47 -2.64 -6.10
N ALA A 68 5.06 -3.17 -4.94
CA ALA A 68 5.99 -3.76 -3.97
C ALA A 68 6.72 -4.98 -4.56
N HIS A 69 6.01 -5.85 -5.30
CA HIS A 69 6.61 -7.01 -5.96
C HIS A 69 7.63 -6.60 -7.04
N ALA A 70 7.34 -5.58 -7.83
CA ALA A 70 8.26 -5.07 -8.83
C ALA A 70 9.56 -4.52 -8.19
N ALA A 71 9.45 -3.86 -7.04
CA ALA A 71 10.59 -3.29 -6.32
C ALA A 71 11.45 -4.39 -5.65
N ASP A 72 10.83 -5.32 -4.92
CA ASP A 72 11.51 -6.46 -4.28
C ASP A 72 10.79 -7.80 -4.53
N PRO A 73 11.10 -8.49 -5.65
CA PRO A 73 10.42 -9.73 -6.02
C PRO A 73 10.63 -10.91 -5.06
N ASN A 74 11.65 -10.84 -4.20
CA ASN A 74 12.03 -11.94 -3.31
C ASN A 74 11.35 -11.85 -1.94
N ALA A 75 10.81 -10.69 -1.58
CA ALA A 75 10.12 -10.51 -0.31
C ALA A 75 8.71 -11.13 -0.37
N LYS A 76 8.26 -11.73 0.73
CA LYS A 76 6.86 -12.11 0.89
C LYS A 76 6.01 -10.86 1.11
N LEU A 77 4.90 -10.74 0.41
CA LEU A 77 4.03 -9.57 0.49
C LEU A 77 2.72 -9.95 1.18
N SER A 78 2.35 -9.16 2.19
CA SER A 78 1.21 -9.42 3.04
C SER A 78 0.25 -8.23 3.05
N LEU A 79 -1.04 -8.55 3.16
CA LEU A 79 -2.05 -7.68 3.72
C LEU A 79 -2.24 -8.13 5.17
N ASN A 80 -1.97 -7.25 6.12
CA ASN A 80 -2.10 -7.53 7.55
C ASN A 80 -3.34 -6.83 8.09
N ASP A 81 -4.11 -7.50 8.94
CA ASP A 81 -5.30 -6.94 9.60
C ASP A 81 -5.47 -7.59 10.99
N TYR A 82 -6.32 -7.01 11.83
CA TYR A 82 -6.70 -7.56 13.13
C TYR A 82 -8.16 -8.06 13.13
N ASN A 83 -8.49 -8.88 14.15
CA ASN A 83 -9.75 -9.64 14.32
C ASN A 83 -9.95 -10.79 13.31
#